data_AF-A0A358Y2P1-F1
#
_entry.id   AF-A0A358Y2P1-F1
#
_cell.length_a   1.000
_cell.length_b   1.000
_cell.length_c   1.000
_cell.angle_alpha   90.00
_cell.angle_beta   90.00
_cell.angle_gamma   90.00
#
_symmetry.space_group_name_H-M   'P 1'
#
loop_
_entity.id
_entity.type
_entity.pdbx_description
1 polymer ?
#
loop_
_entity_poly.entity_id
_entity_poly.type
_entity_poly.pdbx_seq_one_letter_code
_entity_poly.pdbx_strand_id
1 'polypeptide(L)'
;MKNLNFINIFKFALVIIGVGSSFLLFNGPAVTQGPAALAEFRESAEMDFAIWFTIGLLIFAMAVVVGFFIWSLIIQPKKTIISIIGLVVCFLVYLVFMGIGTTDTVQSLALKGNTISQGVVDTTSAGIYTIAFCLIVGFIVILIGPFLGRYRSYKK
;
A
#
# COMPACT_ATOMS: atom_id res chain seq x y z
N MET A 1 19.83 28.30 7.72
CA MET A 1 20.43 26.99 7.36
C MET A 1 20.54 25.97 8.52
N LYS A 2 19.82 26.12 9.66
CA LYS A 2 19.81 25.11 10.75
C LYS A 2 18.71 24.03 10.63
N ASN A 3 17.72 24.21 9.75
CA ASN A 3 16.57 23.30 9.61
C ASN A 3 16.84 22.04 8.76
N LEU A 4 17.94 22.02 7.99
CA LEU A 4 18.28 20.90 7.12
C LEU A 4 18.73 19.66 7.92
N ASN A 5 19.45 19.88 9.02
CA ASN A 5 19.94 18.79 9.87
C ASN A 5 18.80 18.12 10.65
N PHE A 6 17.82 18.89 11.15
CA PHE A 6 16.69 18.34 11.91
C PHE A 6 15.78 17.46 11.03
N ILE A 7 15.46 17.91 9.81
CA ILE A 7 14.64 17.13 8.87
C ILE A 7 15.35 15.82 8.47
N ASN A 8 16.66 15.88 8.23
CA ASN A 8 17.44 14.68 7.90
C ASN A 8 17.52 13.73 9.09
N ILE A 9 17.79 14.23 10.30
CA ILE A 9 17.77 13.43 11.54
C ILE A 9 16.41 12.76 11.73
N PHE A 10 15.32 13.49 11.55
CA PHE A 10 13.96 12.95 11.68
C PHE A 10 13.67 11.87 10.63
N LYS A 11 14.07 12.07 9.37
CA LYS A 11 13.95 11.05 8.32
C LYS A 11 14.74 9.80 8.65
N PHE A 12 16.00 9.94 9.05
CA PHE A 12 16.82 8.80 9.44
C PHE A 12 16.26 8.11 10.68
N ALA A 13 15.77 8.84 11.67
CA ALA A 13 15.13 8.27 12.85
C ALA A 13 13.89 7.45 12.48
N LEU A 14 13.01 7.96 11.61
CA LEU A 14 11.83 7.22 11.14
C LEU A 14 12.21 5.96 10.36
N VAL A 15 13.21 6.06 9.48
CA VAL A 15 13.71 4.90 8.72
C VAL A 15 14.35 3.87 9.66
N ILE A 16 15.13 4.31 10.64
CA ILE A 16 15.75 3.44 11.64
C ILE A 16 14.69 2.79 12.53
N ILE A 17 13.64 3.51 12.95
CA ILE A 17 12.57 2.91 13.74
C ILE A 17 11.79 1.88 12.91
N GLY A 18 11.46 2.18 11.65
CA GLY A 18 10.72 1.26 10.79
C GLY A 18 11.53 0.04 10.35
N VAL A 19 12.71 0.25 9.80
CA VAL A 19 13.60 -0.83 9.36
C VAL A 19 14.23 -1.54 10.55
N GLY A 20 14.61 -0.79 11.59
CA GLY A 20 15.16 -1.31 12.84
C GLY A 20 14.19 -2.22 13.58
N SER A 21 12.91 -1.84 13.67
CA SER A 21 11.90 -2.70 14.28
C SER A 21 11.60 -3.95 13.47
N SER A 22 11.85 -3.95 12.16
CA SER A 22 11.74 -5.16 11.34
C SER A 22 12.74 -6.23 11.78
N PHE A 23 13.91 -5.86 12.34
CA PHE A 23 14.89 -6.82 12.89
C PHE A 23 14.36 -7.61 14.10
N LEU A 24 13.39 -7.06 14.84
CA LEU A 24 12.77 -7.77 15.96
C LEU A 24 12.05 -9.04 15.49
N LEU A 25 11.55 -9.06 14.24
CA LEU A 25 10.79 -10.19 13.70
C LEU A 25 11.65 -11.27 13.04
N PHE A 26 12.96 -11.04 12.85
CA PHE A 26 13.84 -11.96 12.11
C PHE A 26 14.09 -13.30 12.84
N ASN A 27 13.98 -13.31 14.17
CA ASN A 27 14.14 -14.53 14.98
C ASN A 27 12.81 -15.27 15.22
N GLY A 28 11.78 -14.99 14.42
CA GLY A 28 10.51 -15.70 14.51
C GLY A 28 10.67 -17.22 14.33
N PRO A 29 9.86 -18.04 15.02
CA PRO A 29 9.94 -19.48 14.95
C PRO A 29 9.62 -19.99 13.54
N ALA A 30 10.39 -20.97 13.07
CA ALA A 30 10.10 -21.62 11.80
C ALA A 30 8.80 -22.43 11.89
N VAL A 31 8.08 -22.56 10.78
CA VAL A 31 6.85 -23.37 10.70
C VAL A 31 7.05 -24.85 11.09
N THR A 32 8.28 -25.34 11.03
CA THR A 32 8.67 -26.69 11.47
C THR A 32 8.72 -26.86 12.99
N GLN A 33 8.75 -25.77 13.77
CA GLN A 33 8.82 -25.77 15.23
C GLN A 33 7.46 -26.01 15.90
N GLY A 34 6.40 -26.18 15.10
CA GLY A 34 5.08 -26.58 15.56
C GLY A 34 4.18 -25.42 15.98
N PRO A 35 2.87 -25.70 16.17
CA PRO A 35 1.86 -24.66 16.39
C PRO A 35 2.00 -23.92 17.72
N ALA A 36 2.62 -24.52 18.73
CA ALA A 36 2.82 -23.90 20.05
C ALA A 36 3.83 -22.74 19.99
N ALA A 37 5.02 -22.96 19.41
CA ALA A 37 6.03 -21.91 19.25
C ALA A 37 5.50 -20.74 18.39
N LEU A 38 4.74 -21.05 17.34
CA LEU A 38 4.08 -20.03 16.52
C LEU A 38 3.03 -19.22 17.28
N ALA A 39 2.29 -19.83 18.21
CA ALA A 39 1.30 -19.14 19.02
C ALA A 39 1.98 -18.18 20.01
N GLU A 40 3.02 -18.65 20.70
CA GLU A 40 3.79 -17.84 21.66
C GLU A 40 4.43 -16.62 20.98
N PHE A 41 5.04 -16.81 19.80
CA PHE A 41 5.59 -15.68 19.05
C PHE A 41 4.51 -14.70 18.57
N ARG A 42 3.31 -15.17 18.22
CA ARG A 42 2.20 -14.28 17.81
C ARG A 42 1.67 -13.43 18.95
N GLU A 43 1.74 -13.93 20.18
CA GLU A 43 1.32 -13.21 21.39
C GLU A 43 2.48 -12.40 22.00
N SER A 44 3.67 -12.44 21.39
CA SER A 44 4.85 -11.71 21.85
C SER A 44 4.71 -10.20 21.67
N ALA A 45 5.45 -9.45 22.50
CA ALA A 45 5.54 -7.99 22.41
C ALA A 45 6.14 -7.51 21.06
N GLU A 46 6.98 -8.32 20.42
CA GLU A 46 7.56 -8.02 19.11
C GLU A 46 6.49 -8.05 18.02
N MET A 47 5.60 -9.06 18.06
CA MET A 47 4.46 -9.15 17.14
C MET A 47 3.45 -8.03 17.38
N ASP A 48 3.12 -7.75 18.64
CA ASP A 48 2.17 -6.67 18.98
C ASP A 48 2.70 -5.30 18.51
N PHE A 49 3.98 -5.00 18.75
CA PHE A 49 4.62 -3.79 18.24
C PHE A 49 4.54 -3.70 16.71
N ALA A 50 4.85 -4.79 16.00
CA ALA A 50 4.82 -4.80 14.54
C ALA A 50 3.41 -4.57 13.97
N ILE A 51 2.39 -5.16 14.59
CA ILE A 51 0.98 -4.94 14.19
C ILE A 51 0.60 -3.48 14.38
N TRP A 52 0.84 -2.91 15.56
CA TRP A 52 0.48 -1.50 15.85
C TRP A 52 1.28 -0.51 15.03
N PHE A 53 2.56 -0.77 14.80
CA PHE A 53 3.40 0.04 13.93
C PHE A 53 2.84 0.05 12.50
N THR A 54 2.46 -1.12 11.97
CA THR A 54 1.89 -1.25 10.61
C THR A 54 0.56 -0.51 10.51
N ILE A 55 -0.36 -0.70 11.47
CA ILE A 55 -1.64 0.00 11.51
C ILE A 55 -1.42 1.52 11.57
N GLY A 56 -0.51 1.98 12.44
CA GLY A 56 -0.16 3.39 12.57
C GLY A 56 0.38 3.98 11.26
N LEU A 57 1.25 3.24 10.57
CA LEU A 57 1.80 3.64 9.28
C LEU A 57 0.69 3.75 8.21
N LEU A 58 -0.23 2.78 8.13
CA LEU A 58 -1.35 2.83 7.19
C LEU A 58 -2.26 4.03 7.43
N ILE A 59 -2.60 4.33 8.70
CA ILE A 59 -3.40 5.50 9.07
C ILE A 59 -2.66 6.79 8.72
N PHE A 60 -1.37 6.89 9.05
CA PHE A 60 -0.56 8.06 8.74
C PHE A 60 -0.43 8.28 7.23
N ALA A 61 -0.18 7.23 6.45
CA ALA A 61 -0.12 7.29 5.00
C ALA A 61 -1.45 7.79 4.42
N MET A 62 -2.58 7.28 4.92
CA MET A 62 -3.91 7.75 4.53
C MET A 62 -4.11 9.23 4.86
N ALA A 63 -3.74 9.67 6.06
CA ALA A 63 -3.85 11.06 6.48
C ALA A 63 -3.00 12.00 5.60
N VAL A 64 -1.78 11.60 5.25
CA VAL A 64 -0.90 12.37 4.35
C VAL A 64 -1.50 12.47 2.95
N VAL A 65 -2.03 11.36 2.39
CA VAL A 65 -2.67 11.36 1.07
C VAL A 65 -3.90 12.28 1.07
N VAL A 66 -4.79 12.14 2.06
CA VAL A 66 -5.99 12.98 2.18
C VAL A 66 -5.61 14.45 2.36
N GLY A 67 -4.67 14.74 3.26
CA GLY A 67 -4.17 16.10 3.49
C GLY A 67 -3.57 16.73 2.23
N PHE A 68 -2.82 15.95 1.45
CA PHE A 68 -2.29 16.38 0.16
C PHE A 68 -3.40 16.74 -0.83
N PHE A 69 -4.45 15.93 -0.93
CA PHE A 69 -5.59 16.23 -1.81
C PHE A 69 -6.38 17.47 -1.36
N ILE A 70 -6.64 17.63 -0.06
CA ILE A 70 -7.32 18.82 0.48
C ILE A 70 -6.52 20.08 0.17
N TRP A 71 -5.24 20.08 0.49
CA TRP A 71 -4.35 21.21 0.22
C TRP A 71 -4.25 21.51 -1.28
N SER A 72 -4.13 20.48 -2.11
CA SER A 72 -4.09 20.61 -3.55
C SER A 72 -5.40 21.13 -4.15
N LEU A 73 -6.54 20.84 -3.52
CA LEU A 73 -7.84 21.36 -3.95
C LEU A 73 -7.92 22.88 -3.75
N ILE A 74 -7.31 23.40 -2.68
CA ILE A 74 -7.24 24.84 -2.40
C ILE A 74 -6.33 25.55 -3.42
N ILE A 75 -5.14 25.02 -3.69
CA ILE A 75 -4.14 25.71 -4.52
C ILE A 75 -4.38 25.51 -6.02
N GLN A 76 -4.76 24.30 -6.44
CA GLN A 76 -4.88 23.92 -7.86
C GLN A 76 -6.13 23.06 -8.11
N PRO A 77 -7.35 23.58 -7.86
CA PRO A 77 -8.59 22.79 -7.87
C PRO A 77 -8.81 22.02 -9.17
N LYS A 78 -8.58 22.66 -10.33
CA LYS A 78 -8.80 22.03 -11.65
C LYS A 78 -7.93 20.79 -11.87
N LYS A 79 -6.65 20.85 -11.50
CA LYS A 79 -5.74 19.71 -11.65
C LYS A 79 -6.04 18.62 -10.63
N THR A 80 -6.39 19.03 -9.41
CA THR A 80 -6.76 18.10 -8.34
C THR A 80 -8.02 17.32 -8.69
N ILE A 81 -9.04 17.94 -9.29
CA ILE A 81 -10.23 17.25 -9.77
C ILE A 81 -9.88 16.17 -10.80
N ILE A 82 -8.99 16.46 -11.76
CA ILE A 82 -8.53 15.45 -12.74
C ILE A 82 -7.84 14.27 -12.04
N SER A 83 -7.04 14.55 -11.00
CA SER A 83 -6.41 13.52 -10.18
C SER A 83 -7.45 12.66 -9.43
N ILE A 84 -8.49 13.28 -8.86
CA ILE A 84 -9.60 12.58 -8.20
C ILE A 84 -10.34 11.68 -9.18
N ILE A 85 -10.57 12.13 -10.42
CA ILE A 85 -11.18 11.28 -11.46
C ILE A 85 -10.32 10.03 -11.71
N GLY A 86 -8.99 10.16 -11.74
CA GLY A 86 -8.08 9.01 -11.84
C GLY A 86 -8.26 8.03 -10.68
N LEU A 87 -8.39 8.53 -9.44
CA LEU A 87 -8.69 7.71 -8.26
C LEU A 87 -10.03 6.97 -8.38
N VAL A 88 -11.08 7.65 -8.88
CA VAL A 88 -12.40 7.03 -9.11
C VAL A 88 -12.30 5.93 -10.16
N VAL A 89 -11.55 6.14 -11.26
CA VAL A 89 -11.32 5.10 -12.27
C VAL A 89 -10.59 3.90 -11.67
N CYS A 90 -9.57 4.11 -10.84
CA CYS A 90 -8.91 3.00 -10.12
C CYS A 90 -9.89 2.25 -9.21
N PHE A 91 -10.78 2.96 -8.52
CA PHE A 91 -11.82 2.33 -7.70
C PHE A 91 -12.80 1.50 -8.54
N LEU A 92 -13.19 1.96 -9.72
CA LEU A 92 -14.03 1.19 -10.64
C LEU A 92 -13.32 -0.08 -11.14
N VAL A 93 -12.03 0.01 -11.48
CA VAL A 93 -11.22 -1.16 -11.87
C VAL A 93 -11.15 -2.16 -10.71
N TYR A 94 -10.97 -1.69 -9.48
CA TYR A 94 -11.04 -2.52 -8.30
C TYR A 94 -12.40 -3.22 -8.15
N LEU A 95 -13.51 -2.50 -8.35
CA LEU A 95 -14.85 -3.11 -8.31
C LEU A 95 -15.05 -4.18 -9.39
N VAL A 96 -14.43 -4.01 -10.57
CA VAL A 96 -14.44 -5.03 -11.62
C VAL A 96 -13.70 -6.28 -11.15
N PHE A 97 -12.49 -6.14 -10.58
CA PHE A 97 -11.76 -7.30 -10.05
C PHE A 97 -12.48 -7.95 -8.87
N MET A 98 -13.12 -7.16 -8.00
CA MET A 98 -13.99 -7.68 -6.94
C MET A 98 -15.16 -8.49 -7.49
N GLY A 99 -15.78 -8.03 -8.59
CA GLY A 99 -16.90 -8.72 -9.23
C GLY A 99 -16.48 -9.99 -9.96
N ILE A 100 -15.27 -10.02 -10.54
CA ILE A 100 -14.70 -11.22 -11.16
C ILE A 100 -14.34 -12.26 -10.08
N GLY A 101 -13.88 -11.79 -8.92
CA GLY A 101 -13.42 -12.63 -7.83
C GLY A 101 -12.02 -13.20 -8.07
N THR A 102 -11.55 -13.98 -7.10
CA THR A 102 -10.28 -14.72 -7.21
C THR A 102 -10.52 -16.22 -7.06
N THR A 103 -9.63 -17.02 -7.65
CA THR A 103 -9.57 -18.47 -7.39
C THR A 103 -8.85 -18.81 -6.09
N ASP A 104 -8.18 -17.82 -5.48
CA ASP A 104 -7.47 -18.02 -4.23
C ASP A 104 -8.46 -18.27 -3.09
N THR A 105 -8.17 -19.28 -2.27
CA THR A 105 -8.95 -19.59 -1.08
C THR A 105 -8.08 -19.46 0.16
N VAL A 106 -8.75 -19.29 1.30
CA VAL A 106 -8.11 -19.38 2.61
C VAL A 106 -7.23 -20.65 2.73
N GLN A 107 -7.69 -21.77 2.16
CA GLN A 107 -6.95 -23.04 2.19
C GLN A 107 -5.76 -23.04 1.24
N SER A 108 -5.90 -22.52 0.02
CA SER A 108 -4.79 -22.47 -0.95
C SER A 108 -3.66 -21.55 -0.50
N LEU A 109 -3.99 -20.49 0.24
CA LEU A 109 -3.05 -19.53 0.83
C LEU A 109 -2.52 -19.95 2.22
N ALA A 110 -2.86 -21.16 2.69
CA ALA A 110 -2.49 -21.65 4.03
C ALA A 110 -2.85 -20.66 5.16
N LEU A 111 -3.95 -19.92 4.98
CA LEU A 111 -4.44 -18.94 5.94
C LEU A 111 -5.20 -19.65 7.06
N LYS A 112 -5.17 -19.06 8.26
CA LYS A 112 -5.89 -19.59 9.43
C LYS A 112 -7.39 -19.39 9.21
N GLY A 113 -8.06 -20.42 8.68
CA GLY A 113 -9.45 -20.30 8.22
C GLY A 113 -10.51 -20.07 9.29
N ASN A 114 -10.17 -20.24 10.57
CA ASN A 114 -11.05 -19.84 11.68
C ASN A 114 -10.95 -18.34 12.02
N THR A 115 -9.99 -17.61 11.43
CA THR A 115 -9.69 -16.22 11.78
C THR A 115 -9.79 -15.28 10.58
N ILE A 116 -9.51 -15.77 9.38
CA ILE A 116 -9.56 -14.98 8.14
C ILE A 116 -10.74 -15.45 7.29
N SER A 117 -11.65 -14.53 6.97
CA SER A 117 -12.78 -14.82 6.08
C SER A 117 -12.34 -14.82 4.62
N GLN A 118 -13.03 -15.59 3.79
CA GLN A 118 -12.82 -15.59 2.34
C GLN A 118 -13.00 -14.18 1.74
N GLY A 119 -13.91 -13.37 2.29
CA GLY A 119 -14.09 -11.98 1.85
C GLY A 119 -12.85 -11.09 2.04
N VAL A 120 -11.98 -11.38 3.02
CA VAL A 120 -10.69 -10.69 3.18
C VAL A 120 -9.71 -11.10 2.08
N VAL A 121 -9.74 -12.35 1.65
CA VAL A 121 -8.94 -12.83 0.52
C VAL A 121 -9.42 -12.17 -0.77
N ASP A 122 -10.74 -12.15 -1.00
CA ASP A 122 -11.34 -11.60 -2.23
C ASP A 122 -11.00 -10.10 -2.39
N THR A 123 -11.19 -9.30 -1.33
CA THR A 123 -10.86 -7.86 -1.32
C THR A 123 -9.37 -7.60 -1.52
N THR A 124 -8.51 -8.40 -0.87
CA THR A 124 -7.07 -8.21 -0.95
C THR A 124 -6.54 -8.58 -2.34
N SER A 125 -6.97 -9.72 -2.89
CA SER A 125 -6.59 -10.15 -4.23
C SER A 125 -7.06 -9.15 -5.29
N ALA A 126 -8.29 -8.64 -5.20
CA ALA A 126 -8.77 -7.60 -6.10
C ALA A 126 -7.94 -6.31 -6.00
N GLY A 127 -7.53 -5.91 -4.80
CA GLY A 127 -6.60 -4.80 -4.58
C GLY A 127 -5.25 -5.01 -5.28
N ILE A 128 -4.66 -6.21 -5.13
CA ILE A 128 -3.39 -6.58 -5.77
C ILE A 128 -3.52 -6.54 -7.30
N TYR A 129 -4.58 -7.11 -7.86
CA TYR A 129 -4.82 -7.08 -9.32
C TYR A 129 -5.01 -5.65 -9.84
N THR A 130 -5.67 -4.78 -9.06
CA THR A 130 -5.82 -3.37 -9.40
C THR A 130 -4.45 -2.67 -9.49
N ILE A 131 -3.58 -2.89 -8.50
CA ILE A 131 -2.23 -2.32 -8.49
C ILE A 131 -1.43 -2.84 -9.68
N ALA A 132 -1.43 -4.15 -9.91
CA ALA A 132 -0.72 -4.77 -11.03
C ALA A 132 -1.18 -4.20 -12.38
N PHE A 133 -2.50 -4.07 -12.57
CA PHE A 133 -3.08 -3.46 -13.75
C PHE A 133 -2.63 -2.00 -13.93
N CYS A 134 -2.72 -1.18 -12.88
CA CYS A 134 -2.29 0.22 -12.92
C CYS A 134 -0.80 0.37 -13.25
N LEU A 135 0.06 -0.51 -12.71
CA LEU A 135 1.49 -0.52 -13.02
C LEU A 135 1.74 -0.86 -14.49
N ILE A 136 1.05 -1.86 -15.03
CA ILE A 136 1.16 -2.24 -16.45
C ILE A 136 0.70 -1.09 -17.36
N VAL A 137 -0.48 -0.52 -17.08
CA VAL A 137 -1.01 0.61 -17.87
C VAL A 137 -0.06 1.81 -17.77
N GLY A 138 0.42 2.14 -16.58
CA GLY A 138 1.40 3.21 -16.38
C GLY A 138 2.69 2.97 -17.16
N PHE A 139 3.20 1.74 -17.15
CA PHE A 139 4.38 1.36 -17.91
C PHE A 139 4.17 1.50 -19.42
N ILE A 140 3.02 1.05 -19.93
CA ILE A 140 2.65 1.21 -21.35
C ILE A 140 2.57 2.70 -21.73
N VAL A 141 1.96 3.54 -20.89
CA VAL A 141 1.88 4.99 -21.12
C VAL A 141 3.28 5.61 -21.17
N ILE A 142 4.21 5.18 -20.32
CA ILE A 142 5.61 5.65 -20.35
C ILE A 142 6.28 5.27 -21.67
N LEU A 143 6.10 4.03 -22.14
CA LEU A 143 6.69 3.56 -23.41
C LEU A 143 6.13 4.27 -24.64
N ILE A 144 4.82 4.52 -24.67
CA ILE A 144 4.13 5.13 -25.81
C ILE A 144 4.19 6.68 -25.75
N GLY A 145 4.44 7.25 -24.57
CA GLY A 145 4.52 8.69 -24.34
C GLY A 145 5.41 9.47 -25.33
N PRO A 146 6.64 9.02 -25.64
CA PRO A 146 7.50 9.64 -26.65
C PRO A 146 6.88 9.70 -28.05
N PHE A 147 6.09 8.70 -28.44
CA PHE A 147 5.40 8.66 -29.73
C PHE A 147 4.14 9.52 -29.76
N LEU A 148 3.43 9.63 -28.62
CA LEU A 148 2.25 10.50 -28.47
C LEU A 148 2.61 11.98 -28.27
N GLY A 149 3.84 12.28 -27.82
CA GLY A 149 4.36 13.64 -27.68
C GLY A 149 4.36 14.44 -28.99
N ARG A 150 4.34 13.76 -30.15
CA ARG A 150 4.20 14.39 -31.47
C ARG A 150 2.83 15.01 -31.74
N TYR A 151 1.78 14.64 -31.00
CA TYR A 151 0.43 15.22 -31.16
C TYR A 151 0.11 16.34 -30.16
N ARG A 152 1.06 16.69 -29.27
CA ARG A 152 0.89 17.80 -28.33
C ARG A 152 1.18 19.13 -29.05
N SER A 153 0.28 19.54 -29.95
CA SER A 153 0.30 20.89 -30.52
C SER A 153 0.18 21.91 -29.40
N TYR A 154 1.24 22.68 -29.22
CA TYR A 154 1.32 23.82 -28.32
C TYR A 154 0.33 24.88 -28.83
N LYS A 155 -0.90 24.93 -28.31
CA LYS A 155 -1.66 26.18 -28.36
C LYS A 155 -1.02 27.12 -27.34
N LYS A 156 -0.18 28.03 -27.87
CA LYS A 156 0.23 29.25 -27.19
C LYS A 156 -0.99 30.04 -26.75
#